data_AF-A0A8I0P0P8-F1
#
_entry.id   AF-A0A8I0P0P8-F1
#
_cell.length_a   1.000
_cell.length_b   1.000
_cell.length_c   1.000
_cell.angle_alpha   90.00
_cell.angle_beta   90.00
_cell.angle_gamma   90.00
#
_symmetry.space_group_name_H-M   'P 1'
#
loop_
_entity.id
_entity.type
_entity.pdbx_description
1 polymer ?
#
loop_
_entity_poly.entity_id
_entity_poly.type
_entity_poly.pdbx_seq_one_letter_code
_entity_poly.pdbx_strand_id
1 'polypeptide(L)'
;MALYNWGDVQLGRIPLRETFTVTESGGESRSLDLEGQESYPPLTRAQVIARHDGINALQIGQCVPVTFTDKPERSGYYTIKSAGATYSEHLNERVTTDWKVSLERVGSDSETDLQSRLTGAVRVNDFSLTGERWHAPPIGHYGYYTGSTNATTMTRTGADGAMTVYRSVPANVSPRWGCAPTSYLTGRVKVTTTGAQEVYGVDVPLAATGWALSNGLVNVAPGASATLDVQAYTGSAYHSKLWNVSAAGSASSITTWDGATLLRNDPEMCIVRLIKGLAPGRATLDLTLRRGSRFVEGYLQTGTSATLAAYRSSLETNTSFAASGYVVATSDDADGNKFAAGSARSFTAHTNGGVIKSSATSIDFWIGVAAGGSSAISGDAATDLRNQYVACMPEAVYGVRR
;
A
#
# COMPACT_ATOMS: atom_id res chain seq x y z
N MET A 1 -21.01 -39.73 5.30
CA MET A 1 -20.06 -39.63 4.18
C MET A 1 -19.11 -38.49 4.51
N ALA A 2 -17.82 -38.76 4.67
CA ALA A 2 -16.84 -37.71 4.80
C ALA A 2 -16.72 -37.02 3.43
N LEU A 3 -17.38 -35.88 3.28
CA LEU A 3 -17.17 -34.99 2.12
C LEU A 3 -15.69 -34.68 2.05
N TYR A 4 -15.06 -34.91 0.91
CA TYR A 4 -13.68 -34.51 0.65
C TYR A 4 -13.57 -33.00 0.88
N ASN A 5 -12.99 -32.60 2.01
CA ASN A 5 -12.83 -31.21 2.38
C ASN A 5 -11.80 -30.55 1.44
N TRP A 6 -12.06 -29.33 1.01
CA TRP A 6 -11.14 -28.53 0.19
C TRP A 6 -10.13 -27.74 1.06
N GLY A 7 -10.28 -27.83 2.38
CA GLY A 7 -9.43 -27.14 3.37
C GLY A 7 -9.75 -25.65 3.45
N ASP A 8 -8.86 -24.86 4.05
CA ASP A 8 -8.98 -23.40 4.04
C ASP A 8 -8.68 -22.85 2.64
N VAL A 9 -9.40 -21.79 2.25
CA VAL A 9 -9.16 -21.03 1.02
C VAL A 9 -8.66 -19.64 1.37
N GLN A 10 -7.52 -19.27 0.82
CA GLN A 10 -7.06 -17.89 0.84
C GLN A 10 -7.39 -17.25 -0.51
N LEU A 11 -8.43 -16.42 -0.55
CA LEU A 11 -8.85 -15.67 -1.73
C LEU A 11 -8.26 -14.26 -1.69
N GLY A 12 -7.14 -14.04 -2.39
CA GLY A 12 -6.37 -12.82 -2.21
C GLY A 12 -6.00 -12.64 -0.74
N ARG A 13 -6.41 -11.52 -0.12
CA ARG A 13 -6.19 -11.27 1.31
C ARG A 13 -7.20 -11.93 2.25
N ILE A 14 -8.30 -12.46 1.72
CA ILE A 14 -9.46 -12.91 2.51
C ILE A 14 -9.30 -14.40 2.86
N PRO A 15 -9.16 -14.75 4.15
CA PRO A 15 -9.20 -16.15 4.58
C PRO A 15 -10.65 -16.63 4.69
N LEU A 16 -10.98 -17.71 4.01
CA LEU A 16 -12.26 -18.42 4.08
C LEU A 16 -11.99 -19.83 4.64
N ARG A 17 -12.67 -20.20 5.72
CA ARG A 17 -12.28 -21.37 6.54
C ARG A 17 -13.41 -22.33 6.88
N GLU A 18 -14.64 -21.90 6.71
CA GLU A 18 -15.80 -22.69 7.10
C GLU A 18 -16.32 -23.55 5.94
N THR A 19 -17.45 -24.24 6.12
CA THR A 19 -17.92 -25.23 5.12
C THR A 19 -18.27 -24.54 3.80
N PHE A 20 -17.72 -25.04 2.69
CA PHE A 20 -18.07 -24.56 1.36
C PHE A 20 -18.21 -25.71 0.35
N THR A 21 -19.02 -25.44 -0.67
CA THR A 21 -19.18 -26.27 -1.86
C THR A 21 -18.35 -25.67 -2.98
N VAL A 22 -17.71 -26.55 -3.76
CA VAL A 22 -16.94 -26.16 -4.92
C VAL A 22 -17.50 -26.83 -6.17
N THR A 23 -17.70 -26.04 -7.21
CA THR A 23 -18.05 -26.53 -8.55
C THR A 23 -17.01 -26.05 -9.55
N GLU A 24 -16.38 -26.98 -10.27
CA GLU A 24 -15.45 -26.67 -11.35
C GLU A 24 -16.11 -26.97 -12.70
N SER A 25 -15.88 -26.11 -13.70
CA SER A 25 -16.21 -26.40 -15.09
C SER A 25 -14.99 -26.20 -16.00
N GLY A 26 -14.84 -27.11 -16.98
CA GLY A 26 -13.80 -27.05 -18.00
C GLY A 26 -14.29 -26.40 -19.30
N GLY A 27 -13.38 -26.09 -20.21
CA GLY A 27 -13.68 -25.48 -21.51
C GLY A 27 -12.86 -24.21 -21.75
N GLU A 28 -13.37 -23.31 -22.59
CA GLU A 28 -12.72 -22.03 -22.93
C GLU A 28 -12.54 -21.14 -21.69
N SER A 29 -13.50 -21.16 -20.77
CA SER A 29 -13.43 -20.53 -19.44
C SER A 29 -13.35 -21.61 -18.36
N ARG A 30 -12.16 -21.81 -17.79
CA ARG A 30 -11.94 -22.71 -16.65
C ARG A 30 -12.59 -22.11 -15.39
N SER A 31 -13.88 -22.34 -15.16
CA SER A 31 -14.60 -21.71 -14.04
C SER A 31 -14.49 -22.48 -12.74
N LEU A 32 -14.55 -21.75 -11.63
CA LEU A 32 -14.55 -22.26 -10.27
C LEU A 32 -15.56 -21.45 -9.46
N ASP A 33 -16.65 -22.09 -9.05
CA ASP A 33 -17.66 -21.50 -8.19
C ASP A 33 -17.49 -22.02 -6.77
N LEU A 34 -17.38 -21.08 -5.83
CA LEU A 34 -17.23 -21.32 -4.40
C LEU A 34 -18.45 -20.73 -3.68
N GLU A 35 -19.08 -21.49 -2.81
CA GLU A 35 -20.15 -20.99 -1.93
C GLU A 35 -20.00 -21.56 -0.53
N GLY A 36 -20.14 -20.72 0.50
CA GLY A 36 -19.96 -21.14 1.88
C GLY A 36 -20.55 -20.16 2.87
N GLN A 37 -20.32 -20.41 4.15
CA GLN A 37 -20.77 -19.56 5.26
C GLN A 37 -19.61 -19.32 6.20
N GLU A 38 -19.49 -18.11 6.76
CA GLU A 38 -18.60 -17.81 7.91
C GLU A 38 -19.46 -17.44 9.12
N SER A 39 -19.04 -17.78 10.35
CA SER A 39 -19.89 -17.63 11.53
C SER A 39 -19.14 -17.25 12.82
N TYR A 40 -19.87 -16.52 13.68
CA TYR A 40 -19.52 -16.26 15.07
C TYR A 40 -20.53 -16.98 15.97
N PRO A 41 -20.07 -17.85 16.89
CA PRO A 41 -18.74 -18.50 16.93
C PRO A 41 -18.54 -19.47 15.74
N PRO A 42 -17.29 -19.83 15.36
CA PRO A 42 -16.05 -19.71 16.14
C PRO A 42 -15.21 -18.44 15.90
N LEU A 43 -15.46 -17.68 14.83
CA LEU A 43 -14.72 -16.44 14.56
C LEU A 43 -15.17 -15.32 15.48
N THR A 44 -14.41 -14.24 15.60
CA THR A 44 -14.95 -13.05 16.26
C THR A 44 -15.98 -12.36 15.36
N ARG A 45 -16.95 -11.65 15.95
CA ARG A 45 -17.91 -10.83 15.18
C ARG A 45 -17.22 -9.90 14.18
N ALA A 46 -16.11 -9.26 14.58
CA ALA A 46 -15.34 -8.37 13.72
C ALA A 46 -14.70 -9.09 12.52
N GLN A 47 -14.29 -10.36 12.68
CA GLN A 47 -13.78 -11.17 11.57
C GLN A 47 -14.90 -11.53 10.58
N VAL A 48 -16.09 -11.90 11.06
CA VAL A 48 -17.23 -12.24 10.19
C VAL A 48 -17.68 -11.04 9.36
N ILE A 49 -17.75 -9.85 9.98
CA ILE A 49 -18.04 -8.58 9.29
C ILE A 49 -16.96 -8.26 8.26
N ALA A 50 -15.69 -8.37 8.62
CA ALA A 50 -14.61 -8.08 7.67
C ALA A 50 -14.56 -9.05 6.49
N ARG A 51 -14.92 -10.33 6.68
CA ARG A 51 -15.04 -11.30 5.58
C ARG A 51 -16.23 -10.94 4.67
N HIS A 52 -17.38 -10.58 5.24
CA HIS A 52 -18.53 -10.08 4.48
C HIS A 52 -18.16 -8.87 3.60
N ASP A 53 -17.58 -7.84 4.21
CA ASP A 53 -17.22 -6.61 3.52
C ASP A 53 -16.11 -6.86 2.49
N GLY A 54 -15.14 -7.72 2.83
CA GLY A 54 -14.07 -8.13 1.93
C GLY A 54 -14.59 -8.82 0.67
N ILE A 55 -15.52 -9.76 0.80
CA ILE A 55 -16.14 -10.45 -0.35
C ILE A 55 -16.91 -9.45 -1.22
N ASN A 56 -17.71 -8.58 -0.61
CA ASN A 56 -18.49 -7.57 -1.33
C ASN A 56 -17.63 -6.48 -1.99
N ALA A 57 -16.37 -6.33 -1.57
CA ALA A 57 -15.43 -5.40 -2.17
C ALA A 57 -14.58 -5.98 -3.32
N LEU A 58 -14.71 -7.28 -3.62
CA LEU A 58 -14.02 -7.90 -4.76
C LEU A 58 -14.54 -7.34 -6.08
N GLN A 59 -13.63 -6.96 -6.98
CA GLN A 59 -13.98 -6.36 -8.26
C GLN A 59 -13.98 -7.39 -9.38
N ILE A 60 -15.03 -7.39 -10.21
CA ILE A 60 -15.09 -8.22 -11.42
C ILE A 60 -13.90 -7.89 -12.33
N GLY A 61 -13.22 -8.91 -12.84
CA GLY A 61 -12.02 -8.77 -13.67
C GLY A 61 -10.71 -8.65 -12.88
N GLN A 62 -10.76 -8.52 -11.55
CA GLN A 62 -9.57 -8.48 -10.72
C GLN A 62 -8.86 -9.85 -10.72
N CYS A 63 -7.55 -9.84 -10.98
CA CYS A 63 -6.70 -11.02 -10.84
C CYS A 63 -6.24 -11.15 -9.38
N VAL A 64 -6.47 -12.31 -8.77
CA VAL A 64 -6.08 -12.58 -7.37
C VAL A 64 -5.38 -13.94 -7.25
N PRO A 65 -4.40 -14.09 -6.35
CA PRO A 65 -3.90 -15.40 -5.97
C PRO A 65 -4.98 -16.13 -5.17
N VAL A 66 -5.16 -17.41 -5.46
CA VAL A 66 -6.01 -18.31 -4.66
C VAL A 66 -5.18 -19.53 -4.26
N THR A 67 -5.17 -19.84 -2.97
CA THR A 67 -4.50 -21.03 -2.44
C THR A 67 -5.45 -21.86 -1.61
N PHE A 68 -5.35 -23.18 -1.76
CA PHE A 68 -6.15 -24.16 -1.04
C PHE A 68 -5.23 -25.03 -0.18
N THR A 69 -5.60 -25.26 1.07
CA THR A 69 -4.79 -26.12 1.97
C THR A 69 -4.81 -27.58 1.54
N ASP A 70 -5.98 -28.14 1.19
CA ASP A 70 -6.13 -29.58 0.91
C ASP A 70 -6.21 -29.91 -0.59
N LYS A 71 -6.11 -28.87 -1.45
CA LYS A 71 -6.09 -28.95 -2.92
C LYS A 71 -5.00 -28.06 -3.53
N PRO A 72 -3.72 -28.22 -3.13
CA PRO A 72 -2.64 -27.34 -3.57
C PRO A 72 -2.48 -27.30 -5.10
N GLU A 73 -2.81 -28.38 -5.82
CA GLU A 73 -2.83 -28.46 -7.29
C GLU A 73 -3.84 -27.52 -7.96
N ARG A 74 -4.82 -27.02 -7.20
CA ARG A 74 -5.78 -25.99 -7.62
C ARG A 74 -5.34 -24.57 -7.26
N SER A 75 -4.24 -24.41 -6.54
CA SER A 75 -3.70 -23.07 -6.28
C SER A 75 -3.24 -22.43 -7.59
N GLY A 76 -3.46 -21.11 -7.72
CA GLY A 76 -3.16 -20.40 -8.95
C GLY A 76 -3.67 -18.97 -8.93
N TYR A 77 -3.65 -18.34 -10.10
CA TYR A 77 -4.25 -17.03 -10.32
C TYR A 77 -5.63 -17.19 -10.94
N TYR A 78 -6.57 -16.42 -10.39
CA TYR A 78 -7.97 -16.44 -10.80
C TYR A 78 -8.46 -15.01 -11.02
N THR A 79 -9.35 -14.86 -11.98
CA THR A 79 -10.08 -13.62 -12.24
C THR A 79 -11.45 -13.70 -11.58
N ILE A 80 -11.83 -12.67 -10.82
CA ILE A 80 -13.18 -12.60 -10.23
C ILE A 80 -14.23 -12.42 -11.33
N LYS A 81 -15.26 -13.26 -11.34
CA LYS A 81 -16.42 -13.16 -12.25
C LYS A 81 -17.66 -12.59 -11.56
N SER A 82 -17.88 -13.00 -10.32
CA SER A 82 -18.89 -12.43 -9.43
C SER A 82 -18.51 -12.70 -7.97
N ALA A 83 -18.91 -11.83 -7.07
CA ALA A 83 -18.78 -12.04 -5.63
C ALA A 83 -19.98 -11.41 -4.93
N GLY A 84 -20.47 -12.06 -3.87
CA GLY A 84 -21.54 -11.53 -3.04
C GLY A 84 -21.58 -12.23 -1.71
N ALA A 85 -21.92 -11.48 -0.67
CA ALA A 85 -22.12 -12.00 0.68
C ALA A 85 -23.38 -11.42 1.31
N THR A 86 -24.09 -12.26 2.09
CA THR A 86 -25.29 -11.90 2.85
C THR A 86 -24.98 -12.03 4.34
N TYR A 87 -25.11 -10.91 5.05
CA TYR A 87 -24.95 -10.85 6.50
C TYR A 87 -26.28 -11.17 7.21
N SER A 88 -26.25 -12.11 8.14
CA SER A 88 -27.40 -12.47 8.98
C SER A 88 -27.02 -12.43 10.46
N GLU A 89 -27.94 -11.91 11.26
CA GLU A 89 -27.78 -11.81 12.71
C GLU A 89 -29.00 -12.40 13.42
N HIS A 90 -28.74 -13.38 14.30
CA HIS A 90 -29.75 -14.03 15.11
C HIS A 90 -29.62 -13.58 16.56
N LEU A 91 -30.43 -12.58 16.95
CA LEU A 91 -30.64 -12.14 18.34
C LEU A 91 -29.34 -11.91 19.15
N ASN A 92 -28.26 -11.43 18.52
CA ASN A 92 -26.92 -11.30 19.09
C ASN A 92 -26.24 -12.61 19.57
N GLU A 93 -26.86 -13.77 19.36
CA GLU A 93 -26.30 -15.08 19.76
C GLU A 93 -25.40 -15.67 18.67
N ARG A 94 -25.75 -15.40 17.40
CA ARG A 94 -25.01 -15.87 16.24
C ARG A 94 -25.00 -14.82 15.14
N VAL A 95 -23.85 -14.65 14.50
CA VAL A 95 -23.70 -13.86 13.29
C VAL A 95 -23.17 -14.77 12.20
N THR A 96 -23.74 -14.70 11.00
CA THR A 96 -23.26 -15.45 9.84
C THR A 96 -23.10 -14.55 8.62
N THR A 97 -22.21 -14.97 7.73
CA THR A 97 -22.00 -14.39 6.42
C THR A 97 -22.03 -15.52 5.40
N ASP A 98 -23.14 -15.66 4.69
CA ASP A 98 -23.25 -16.57 3.55
C ASP A 98 -22.63 -15.90 2.33
N TRP A 99 -21.71 -16.55 1.64
CA TRP A 99 -20.97 -15.97 0.53
C TRP A 99 -20.94 -16.87 -0.69
N LYS A 100 -20.84 -16.24 -1.86
CA LYS A 100 -20.69 -16.91 -3.15
C LYS A 100 -19.72 -16.13 -4.02
N VAL A 101 -18.74 -16.83 -4.57
CA VAL A 101 -17.72 -16.27 -5.47
C VAL A 101 -17.59 -17.15 -6.70
N SER A 102 -17.67 -16.54 -7.87
CA SER A 102 -17.38 -17.19 -9.14
C SER A 102 -16.05 -16.69 -9.68
N LEU A 103 -15.19 -17.61 -10.07
CA LEU A 103 -13.81 -17.37 -10.49
C LEU A 103 -13.55 -17.97 -11.86
N GLU A 104 -12.64 -17.36 -12.61
CA GLU A 104 -12.10 -17.92 -13.85
C GLU A 104 -10.59 -18.14 -13.71
N ARG A 105 -10.15 -19.38 -13.85
CA ARG A 105 -8.75 -19.76 -13.66
C ARG A 105 -7.88 -19.25 -14.80
N VAL A 106 -6.98 -18.33 -14.47
CA VAL A 106 -5.95 -17.83 -15.40
C VAL A 106 -4.93 -18.94 -15.63
N GLY A 107 -4.39 -19.51 -14.54
CA GLY A 107 -3.46 -20.64 -14.53
C GLY A 107 -2.64 -20.74 -13.24
N SER A 108 -1.78 -21.75 -13.13
CA SER A 108 -0.73 -21.83 -12.09
C SER A 108 0.40 -20.82 -12.37
N ASP A 109 1.35 -20.73 -11.44
CA ASP A 109 2.61 -19.96 -11.58
C ASP A 109 3.54 -20.48 -12.70
N SER A 110 3.42 -21.76 -13.04
CA SER A 110 4.07 -22.36 -14.21
C SER A 110 3.39 -22.01 -15.54
N GLU A 111 2.06 -21.80 -15.54
CA GLU A 111 1.25 -21.48 -16.73
C GLU A 111 1.11 -19.97 -17.00
N THR A 112 1.33 -19.13 -15.98
CA THR A 112 0.97 -17.71 -15.99
C THR A 112 2.15 -16.82 -15.61
N ASP A 113 2.31 -15.73 -16.36
CA ASP A 113 3.06 -14.55 -15.92
C ASP A 113 2.10 -13.49 -15.41
N LEU A 114 2.58 -12.70 -14.47
CA LEU A 114 1.92 -11.49 -14.01
C LEU A 114 2.53 -10.31 -14.75
N GLN A 115 1.69 -9.43 -15.26
CA GLN A 115 2.11 -8.20 -15.92
C GLN A 115 1.72 -7.00 -15.07
N SER A 116 2.74 -6.23 -14.66
CA SER A 116 2.56 -4.93 -14.01
C SER A 116 2.40 -3.86 -15.08
N ARG A 117 1.18 -3.35 -15.24
CA ARG A 117 0.90 -2.27 -16.19
C ARG A 117 1.25 -0.93 -15.56
N LEU A 118 2.48 -0.49 -15.79
CA LEU A 118 2.99 0.80 -15.33
C LEU A 118 2.59 1.89 -16.33
N THR A 119 1.38 2.40 -16.17
CA THR A 119 0.84 3.44 -17.06
C THR A 119 0.96 4.81 -16.44
N GLY A 120 1.23 5.82 -17.27
CA GLY A 120 1.22 7.21 -16.83
C GLY A 120 2.44 8.00 -17.31
N ALA A 121 2.37 9.30 -17.04
CA ALA A 121 3.47 10.22 -17.19
C ALA A 121 4.15 10.45 -15.84
N VAL A 122 5.41 10.88 -15.89
CA VAL A 122 6.11 11.41 -14.73
C VAL A 122 5.29 12.57 -14.14
N ARG A 123 5.29 12.70 -12.81
CA ARG A 123 4.56 13.78 -12.14
C ARG A 123 5.00 15.13 -12.69
N VAL A 124 4.01 15.99 -12.95
CA VAL A 124 4.26 17.39 -13.25
C VAL A 124 5.00 17.99 -12.07
N ASN A 125 6.20 18.51 -12.31
CA ASN A 125 7.05 19.05 -11.27
C ASN A 125 7.66 20.40 -11.67
N ASP A 126 7.86 21.27 -10.69
CA ASP A 126 8.35 22.65 -10.89
C ASP A 126 9.88 22.72 -10.98
N PHE A 127 10.55 21.58 -11.09
CA PHE A 127 12.00 21.43 -10.99
C PHE A 127 12.64 20.81 -12.25
N SER A 128 11.86 20.63 -13.32
CA SER A 128 12.30 20.03 -14.59
C SER A 128 12.93 18.65 -14.45
N LEU A 129 12.50 17.87 -13.45
CA LEU A 129 13.01 16.55 -13.16
C LEU A 129 12.36 15.49 -14.06
N THR A 130 13.18 14.59 -14.60
CA THR A 130 12.73 13.43 -15.38
C THR A 130 12.27 12.26 -14.49
N GLY A 131 12.71 12.25 -13.22
CA GLY A 131 12.47 11.17 -12.28
C GLY A 131 13.14 9.84 -12.66
N GLU A 132 12.95 8.83 -11.83
CA GLU A 132 13.41 7.47 -12.05
C GLU A 132 12.24 6.50 -11.93
N ARG A 133 11.86 5.84 -13.03
CA ARG A 133 10.84 4.79 -12.99
C ARG A 133 11.38 3.57 -12.24
N TRP A 134 10.56 3.02 -11.37
CA TRP A 134 10.90 1.88 -10.54
C TRP A 134 9.68 0.99 -10.34
N HIS A 135 9.92 -0.26 -9.94
CA HIS A 135 8.87 -1.24 -9.69
C HIS A 135 9.38 -2.30 -8.72
N ALA A 136 8.51 -2.74 -7.81
CA ALA A 136 8.82 -3.76 -6.82
C ALA A 136 7.72 -4.85 -6.87
N PRO A 137 7.99 -6.01 -7.49
CA PRO A 137 7.10 -7.17 -7.39
C PRO A 137 7.10 -7.75 -5.95
N PRO A 138 6.21 -8.71 -5.63
CA PRO A 138 6.20 -9.39 -4.34
C PRO A 138 7.53 -10.07 -4.03
N ILE A 139 7.80 -10.28 -2.75
CA ILE A 139 8.94 -11.08 -2.31
C ILE A 139 8.75 -12.52 -2.80
N GLY A 140 9.77 -13.08 -3.47
CA GLY A 140 9.71 -14.42 -4.06
C GLY A 140 9.19 -14.47 -5.50
N HIS A 141 9.11 -13.33 -6.19
CA HIS A 141 8.93 -13.31 -7.65
C HIS A 141 10.17 -13.85 -8.38
N TYR A 142 9.99 -14.21 -9.65
CA TYR A 142 11.05 -14.68 -10.54
C TYR A 142 10.80 -14.25 -11.99
N GLY A 143 11.79 -14.45 -12.88
CA GLY A 143 11.60 -14.25 -14.33
C GLY A 143 11.23 -12.83 -14.74
N TYR A 144 11.77 -11.80 -14.07
CA TYR A 144 11.43 -10.41 -14.35
C TYR A 144 11.91 -9.97 -15.75
N TYR A 145 10.96 -9.57 -16.60
CA TYR A 145 11.16 -9.28 -18.01
C TYR A 145 10.64 -7.89 -18.38
N THR A 146 11.49 -7.09 -19.03
CA THR A 146 11.19 -5.72 -19.50
C THR A 146 11.44 -5.52 -21.00
N GLY A 147 11.52 -6.60 -21.79
CA GLY A 147 11.86 -6.51 -23.21
C GLY A 147 13.35 -6.73 -23.48
N SER A 148 13.94 -5.88 -24.30
CA SER A 148 15.34 -5.98 -24.75
C SER A 148 16.36 -5.32 -23.82
N THR A 149 15.91 -4.62 -22.78
CA THR A 149 16.77 -3.96 -21.78
C THR A 149 16.40 -4.44 -20.38
N ASN A 150 17.41 -4.64 -19.54
CA ASN A 150 17.25 -5.04 -18.16
C ASN A 150 17.25 -3.80 -17.25
N ALA A 151 16.26 -3.71 -16.37
CA ALA A 151 16.26 -2.75 -15.28
C ALA A 151 17.43 -3.04 -14.31
N THR A 152 18.01 -2.01 -13.71
CA THR A 152 18.96 -2.20 -12.60
C THR A 152 18.20 -2.67 -11.37
N THR A 153 18.88 -3.32 -10.42
CA THR A 153 18.22 -3.86 -9.23
C THR A 153 18.91 -3.40 -7.96
N MET A 154 18.14 -3.35 -6.88
CA MET A 154 18.63 -3.25 -5.51
C MET A 154 17.76 -4.11 -4.60
N THR A 155 18.28 -4.45 -3.43
CA THR A 155 17.55 -5.19 -2.40
C THR A 155 17.32 -4.31 -1.18
N ARG A 156 16.07 -4.21 -0.75
CA ARG A 156 15.67 -3.55 0.50
C ARG A 156 15.21 -4.60 1.49
N THR A 157 15.91 -4.72 2.62
CA THR A 157 15.44 -5.58 3.73
C THR A 157 14.34 -4.87 4.51
N GLY A 158 13.17 -5.48 4.55
CA GLY A 158 12.01 -5.04 5.34
C GLY A 158 11.62 -6.08 6.40
N ALA A 159 10.58 -5.75 7.17
CA ALA A 159 10.00 -6.62 8.19
C ALA A 159 9.46 -7.95 7.62
N ASP A 160 9.01 -7.93 6.37
CA ASP A 160 8.48 -9.12 5.68
C ASP A 160 9.57 -9.90 4.90
N GLY A 161 10.83 -9.45 4.95
CA GLY A 161 11.98 -10.07 4.26
C GLY A 161 12.69 -9.16 3.25
N ALA A 162 13.58 -9.76 2.46
CA ALA A 162 14.36 -9.06 1.44
C ALA A 162 13.52 -8.83 0.17
N MET A 163 13.29 -7.56 -0.18
CA MET A 163 12.51 -7.16 -1.35
C MET A 163 13.41 -6.61 -2.45
N THR A 164 13.26 -7.13 -3.66
CA THR A 164 13.96 -6.61 -4.84
C THR A 164 13.19 -5.44 -5.43
N VAL A 165 13.87 -4.31 -5.63
CA VAL A 165 13.36 -3.15 -6.34
C VAL A 165 14.08 -3.03 -7.67
N TYR A 166 13.32 -3.05 -8.76
CA TYR A 166 13.81 -2.77 -10.11
C TYR A 166 13.78 -1.27 -10.33
N ARG A 167 14.91 -0.74 -10.78
CA ARG A 167 15.18 0.67 -10.97
C ARG A 167 15.43 0.95 -12.44
N SER A 168 15.25 2.20 -12.84
CA SER A 168 15.37 2.63 -14.23
C SER A 168 14.55 1.76 -15.20
N VAL A 169 13.31 1.41 -14.80
CA VAL A 169 12.40 0.63 -15.65
C VAL A 169 12.11 1.42 -16.93
N PRO A 170 12.29 0.83 -18.13
CA PRO A 170 12.12 1.56 -19.38
C PRO A 170 10.74 2.21 -19.54
N ALA A 171 10.71 3.32 -20.26
CA ALA A 171 9.46 3.99 -20.60
C ALA A 171 8.52 3.06 -21.40
N ASN A 172 7.22 3.14 -21.14
CA ASN A 172 6.19 2.43 -21.91
C ASN A 172 6.33 0.90 -21.91
N VAL A 173 7.10 0.34 -20.98
CA VAL A 173 7.22 -1.10 -20.76
C VAL A 173 6.35 -1.50 -19.58
N SER A 174 5.60 -2.58 -19.72
CA SER A 174 4.87 -3.24 -18.64
C SER A 174 5.60 -4.52 -18.26
N PRO A 175 6.36 -4.52 -17.14
CA PRO A 175 7.16 -5.67 -16.74
C PRO A 175 6.32 -6.93 -16.58
N ARG A 176 6.87 -8.07 -16.97
CA ARG A 176 6.29 -9.40 -16.73
C ARG A 176 7.15 -10.19 -15.76
N TRP A 177 6.53 -10.99 -14.90
CA TRP A 177 7.23 -11.76 -13.88
C TRP A 177 6.36 -12.92 -13.39
N GLY A 178 6.99 -13.99 -12.92
CA GLY A 178 6.30 -15.09 -12.26
C GLY A 178 6.33 -14.94 -10.74
N CYS A 179 5.35 -15.53 -10.05
CA CYS A 179 5.34 -15.63 -8.59
C CYS A 179 4.41 -16.76 -8.16
N ALA A 180 4.85 -17.58 -7.21
CA ALA A 180 3.98 -18.58 -6.60
C ALA A 180 2.80 -17.89 -5.90
N PRO A 181 1.55 -18.39 -6.01
CA PRO A 181 0.39 -17.73 -5.41
C PRO A 181 0.50 -17.56 -3.89
N THR A 182 1.17 -18.49 -3.21
CA THR A 182 1.48 -18.45 -1.78
C THR A 182 2.42 -17.31 -1.39
N SER A 183 3.28 -16.85 -2.31
CA SER A 183 4.25 -15.77 -2.10
C SER A 183 3.75 -14.40 -2.53
N TYR A 184 2.66 -14.32 -3.31
CA TYR A 184 2.19 -13.08 -3.92
C TYR A 184 1.87 -11.97 -2.89
N LEU A 185 1.45 -12.36 -1.69
CA LEU A 185 1.15 -11.42 -0.61
C LEU A 185 2.37 -11.03 0.24
N THR A 186 3.54 -11.64 0.04
CA THR A 186 4.74 -11.35 0.82
C THR A 186 5.33 -10.00 0.41
N GLY A 187 5.55 -9.11 1.39
CA GLY A 187 5.97 -7.74 1.15
C GLY A 187 4.87 -6.85 0.54
N ARG A 188 3.59 -7.22 0.64
CA ARG A 188 2.47 -6.38 0.20
C ARG A 188 2.35 -5.10 1.03
N VAL A 189 1.71 -4.09 0.44
CA VAL A 189 1.17 -2.97 1.20
C VAL A 189 -0.09 -3.44 1.92
N LYS A 190 -0.21 -3.17 3.22
CA LYS A 190 -1.35 -3.56 4.05
C LYS A 190 -1.77 -2.41 4.96
N VAL A 191 -3.07 -2.34 5.22
CA VAL A 191 -3.66 -1.49 6.26
C VAL A 191 -4.20 -2.38 7.35
N THR A 192 -3.86 -2.11 8.60
CA THR A 192 -4.39 -2.82 9.76
C THR A 192 -5.20 -1.88 10.64
N THR A 193 -6.19 -2.42 11.35
CA THR A 193 -6.99 -1.69 12.34
C THR A 193 -6.33 -1.70 13.73
N THR A 194 -6.99 -1.09 14.71
CA THR A 194 -6.58 -1.07 16.13
C THR A 194 -6.35 -2.46 16.72
N GLY A 195 -7.03 -3.49 16.20
CA GLY A 195 -6.84 -4.89 16.61
C GLY A 195 -5.75 -5.64 15.83
N ALA A 196 -4.91 -4.93 15.07
CA ALA A 196 -3.92 -5.48 14.13
C ALA A 196 -4.53 -6.37 13.03
N GLN A 197 -5.85 -6.33 12.85
CA GLN A 197 -6.54 -7.04 11.77
C GLN A 197 -6.29 -6.31 10.46
N GLU A 198 -5.82 -7.04 9.45
CA GLU A 198 -5.69 -6.51 8.09
C GLU A 198 -7.08 -6.22 7.49
N VAL A 199 -7.19 -5.04 6.88
CA VAL A 199 -8.40 -4.56 6.22
C VAL A 199 -8.45 -5.10 4.80
N TYR A 200 -9.61 -5.59 4.40
CA TYR A 200 -9.88 -6.09 3.04
C TYR A 200 -10.79 -5.10 2.30
N GLY A 201 -10.69 -5.06 0.97
CA GLY A 201 -11.56 -4.21 0.16
C GLY A 201 -11.19 -2.73 0.13
N VAL A 202 -12.08 -1.92 -0.43
CA VAL A 202 -11.97 -0.45 -0.58
C VAL A 202 -13.22 0.22 0.01
N ASP A 203 -13.15 1.53 0.22
CA ASP A 203 -14.17 2.37 0.84
C ASP A 203 -14.56 1.94 2.27
N VAL A 204 -13.65 1.24 2.95
CA VAL A 204 -13.84 0.81 4.33
C VAL A 204 -13.56 1.96 5.30
N PRO A 205 -14.51 2.31 6.18
CA PRO A 205 -14.27 3.29 7.23
C PRO A 205 -13.28 2.75 8.24
N LEU A 206 -12.34 3.60 8.65
CA LEU A 206 -11.37 3.32 9.69
C LEU A 206 -11.58 4.28 10.86
N ALA A 207 -11.24 3.84 12.07
CA ALA A 207 -11.18 4.73 13.22
C ALA A 207 -10.20 5.89 12.97
N ALA A 208 -10.41 7.05 13.60
CA ALA A 208 -9.50 8.19 13.45
C ALA A 208 -8.06 7.88 13.91
N THR A 209 -7.90 6.91 14.81
CA THR A 209 -6.62 6.46 15.38
C THR A 209 -6.54 4.94 15.42
N GLY A 210 -5.33 4.40 15.59
CA GLY A 210 -5.09 2.96 15.79
C GLY A 210 -5.00 2.14 14.51
N TRP A 211 -5.20 2.73 13.34
CA TRP A 211 -4.83 2.10 12.08
C TRP A 211 -3.33 2.26 11.80
N ALA A 212 -2.78 1.38 10.97
CA ALA A 212 -1.42 1.50 10.45
C ALA A 212 -1.39 1.10 8.96
N LEU A 213 -0.64 1.85 8.16
CA LEU A 213 -0.38 1.63 6.73
C LEU A 213 1.09 1.24 6.57
N SER A 214 1.36 0.01 6.11
CA SER A 214 2.71 -0.54 6.03
C SER A 214 2.97 -1.27 4.72
N ASN A 215 4.20 -1.23 4.23
CA ASN A 215 4.71 -2.05 3.11
C ASN A 215 5.89 -2.93 3.54
N GLY A 216 6.09 -3.10 4.84
CA GLY A 216 7.24 -3.81 5.42
C GLY A 216 8.54 -3.00 5.48
N LEU A 217 8.66 -1.89 4.74
CA LEU A 217 9.84 -0.99 4.74
C LEU A 217 9.57 0.33 5.45
N VAL A 218 8.34 0.83 5.31
CA VAL A 218 7.80 2.02 5.95
C VAL A 218 6.48 1.63 6.58
N ASN A 219 6.23 2.15 7.78
CA ASN A 219 4.96 2.05 8.48
C ASN A 219 4.50 3.46 8.86
N VAL A 220 3.22 3.77 8.65
CA VAL A 220 2.63 5.07 8.96
C VAL A 220 1.38 4.86 9.79
N ALA A 221 1.29 5.56 10.92
CA ALA A 221 0.12 5.56 11.79
C ALA A 221 -0.14 6.98 12.34
N PRO A 222 -1.33 7.27 12.86
CA PRO A 222 -1.57 8.49 13.63
C PRO A 222 -0.61 8.56 14.83
N GLY A 223 0.07 9.68 15.01
CA GLY A 223 1.03 9.86 16.11
C GLY A 223 0.36 10.22 17.42
N ALA A 224 0.95 9.79 18.55
CA ALA A 224 0.47 10.19 19.88
C ALA A 224 0.83 11.64 20.24
N SER A 225 1.98 12.11 19.75
CA SER A 225 2.53 13.45 20.05
C SER A 225 2.79 14.29 18.79
N ALA A 226 2.26 13.85 17.64
CA ALA A 226 2.36 14.51 16.34
C ALA A 226 1.21 14.02 15.44
N THR A 227 1.03 14.64 14.27
CA THR A 227 -0.01 14.22 13.32
C THR A 227 0.16 12.77 12.84
N LEU A 228 1.41 12.38 12.54
CA LEU A 228 1.77 11.06 12.02
C LEU A 228 3.02 10.54 12.72
N ASP A 229 3.06 9.24 13.00
CA ASP A 229 4.29 8.50 13.25
C ASP A 229 4.68 7.77 11.96
N VAL A 230 5.82 8.17 11.37
CA VAL A 230 6.38 7.52 10.19
C VAL A 230 7.61 6.74 10.64
N GLN A 231 7.51 5.43 10.54
CA GLN A 231 8.54 4.50 10.96
C GLN A 231 9.21 3.88 9.75
N ALA A 232 10.52 3.72 9.78
CA ALA A 232 11.28 3.01 8.76
C ALA A 232 11.89 1.73 9.31
N TYR A 233 11.78 0.63 8.56
CA TYR A 233 12.44 -0.62 8.91
C TYR A 233 13.89 -0.61 8.39
N THR A 234 14.85 -0.40 9.29
CA THR A 234 16.29 -0.42 8.99
C THR A 234 17.00 -1.19 10.10
N GLY A 235 18.19 -1.74 9.83
CA GLY A 235 19.01 -2.32 10.90
C GLY A 235 18.32 -3.41 11.74
N SER A 236 17.29 -4.08 11.23
CA SER A 236 16.42 -5.10 11.87
C SER A 236 15.26 -4.62 12.78
N ALA A 237 14.98 -3.32 12.85
CA ALA A 237 13.86 -2.79 13.62
C ALA A 237 13.15 -1.63 12.91
N TYR A 238 11.95 -1.28 13.40
CA TYR A 238 11.27 -0.05 13.01
C TYR A 238 11.79 1.12 13.85
N HIS A 239 12.21 2.19 13.17
CA HIS A 239 12.71 3.42 13.77
C HIS A 239 11.74 4.57 13.49
N SER A 240 11.23 5.19 14.55
CA SER A 240 10.17 6.20 14.47
C SER A 240 10.71 7.61 14.22
N LYS A 241 10.04 8.33 13.33
CA LYS A 241 10.14 9.78 13.20
C LYS A 241 8.73 10.37 13.17
N LEU A 242 8.41 11.19 14.16
CA LEU A 242 7.13 11.91 14.27
C LEU A 242 7.01 13.14 13.33
N TRP A 243 5.93 13.23 12.56
CA TRP A 243 5.67 14.30 11.60
C TRP A 243 4.38 15.04 11.91
N ASN A 244 4.43 16.36 11.81
CA ASN A 244 3.29 17.25 11.85
C ASN A 244 2.82 17.57 10.44
N VAL A 245 1.50 17.52 10.24
CA VAL A 245 0.82 18.03 9.05
C VAL A 245 -0.03 19.21 9.50
N SER A 246 0.05 20.34 8.79
CA SER A 246 -0.68 21.55 9.13
C SER A 246 -1.45 22.09 7.93
N ALA A 247 -2.68 22.54 8.20
CA ALA A 247 -3.55 23.27 7.29
C ALA A 247 -3.64 24.78 7.59
N ALA A 248 -2.87 25.28 8.57
CA ALA A 248 -2.90 26.67 9.03
C ALA A 248 -1.53 27.18 9.52
N GLY A 249 -0.44 26.67 8.95
CA GLY A 249 0.94 27.00 9.34
C GLY A 249 1.46 26.23 10.56
N SER A 250 2.76 26.32 10.81
CA SER A 250 3.50 25.43 11.72
C SER A 250 3.17 25.55 13.21
N ALA A 251 2.42 26.57 13.62
CA ALA A 251 1.92 26.72 14.98
C ALA A 251 0.56 26.04 15.21
N SER A 252 -0.08 25.53 14.15
CA SER A 252 -1.44 24.95 14.18
C SER A 252 -1.48 23.61 13.44
N SER A 253 -0.62 22.66 13.84
CA SER A 253 -0.66 21.31 13.27
C SER A 253 -1.97 20.59 13.60
N ILE A 254 -2.38 19.69 12.71
CA ILE A 254 -3.53 18.82 12.93
C ILE A 254 -3.11 17.77 13.97
N THR A 255 -3.60 17.88 15.19
CA THR A 255 -3.28 16.95 16.29
C THR A 255 -4.24 15.77 16.36
N THR A 256 -5.43 15.89 15.77
CA THR A 256 -6.44 14.82 15.71
C THR A 256 -7.17 14.85 14.38
N TRP A 257 -7.55 13.67 13.90
CA TRP A 257 -8.42 13.47 12.73
C TRP A 257 -9.84 13.16 13.20
N ASP A 258 -10.82 13.50 12.36
CA ASP A 258 -12.23 13.21 12.67
C ASP A 258 -12.66 11.85 12.09
N GLY A 259 -11.93 11.34 11.08
CA GLY A 259 -12.15 10.03 10.50
C GLY A 259 -11.09 9.64 9.48
N ALA A 260 -11.07 8.34 9.14
CA ALA A 260 -10.19 7.77 8.15
C ALA A 260 -10.95 6.81 7.22
N THR A 261 -10.51 6.66 5.96
CA THR A 261 -11.15 5.77 4.98
C THR A 261 -10.10 5.19 4.04
N LEU A 262 -10.22 3.89 3.75
CA LEU A 262 -9.35 3.20 2.79
C LEU A 262 -9.86 3.39 1.36
N LEU A 263 -9.21 4.22 0.55
CA LEU A 263 -9.65 4.50 -0.82
C LEU A 263 -9.14 3.50 -1.86
N ARG A 264 -8.02 2.84 -1.56
CA ARG A 264 -7.38 1.85 -2.44
C ARG A 264 -6.64 0.82 -1.60
N ASN A 265 -6.72 -0.47 -1.98
CA ASN A 265 -6.16 -1.56 -1.17
C ASN A 265 -5.53 -2.69 -2.01
N ASP A 266 -4.79 -2.33 -3.06
CA ASP A 266 -4.06 -3.32 -3.85
C ASP A 266 -2.81 -3.79 -3.10
N PRO A 267 -2.36 -5.04 -3.26
CA PRO A 267 -1.11 -5.53 -2.68
C PRO A 267 0.11 -4.68 -3.04
N GLU A 268 0.06 -3.98 -4.18
CA GLU A 268 1.09 -3.10 -4.71
C GLU A 268 0.98 -1.68 -4.14
N MET A 269 -0.22 -1.22 -3.77
CA MET A 269 -0.49 0.16 -3.38
C MET A 269 -1.76 0.31 -2.56
N CYS A 270 -1.66 1.03 -1.44
CA CYS A 270 -2.81 1.43 -0.63
C CYS A 270 -2.89 2.95 -0.49
N ILE A 271 -4.12 3.48 -0.38
CA ILE A 271 -4.38 4.89 -0.11
C ILE A 271 -5.33 5.01 1.08
N VAL A 272 -4.90 5.69 2.14
CA VAL A 272 -5.75 6.05 3.28
C VAL A 272 -6.03 7.55 3.24
N ARG A 273 -7.31 7.93 3.28
CA ARG A 273 -7.75 9.32 3.40
C ARG A 273 -8.08 9.63 4.85
N LEU A 274 -7.55 10.75 5.34
CA LEU A 274 -7.85 11.33 6.65
C LEU A 274 -8.63 12.62 6.45
N ILE A 275 -9.60 12.89 7.32
CA ILE A 275 -10.46 14.08 7.24
C ILE A 275 -10.41 14.84 8.55
N LYS A 276 -10.31 16.17 8.45
CA LYS A 276 -10.42 17.10 9.59
C LYS A 276 -11.37 18.24 9.24
N GLY A 277 -12.41 18.45 10.04
CA GLY A 277 -13.27 19.62 10.00
C GLY A 277 -12.49 20.88 10.36
N LEU A 278 -12.73 21.95 9.59
CA LEU A 278 -12.20 23.28 9.82
C LEU A 278 -13.38 24.27 9.92
N ALA A 279 -13.15 25.43 10.52
CA ALA A 279 -14.15 26.49 10.60
C ALA A 279 -13.63 27.73 9.85
N PRO A 280 -14.08 27.99 8.60
CA PRO A 280 -14.95 27.16 7.76
C PRO A 280 -14.21 26.02 7.03
N GLY A 281 -14.95 24.99 6.61
CA GLY A 281 -14.49 23.99 5.64
C GLY A 281 -13.95 22.67 6.22
N ARG A 282 -13.03 22.05 5.48
CA ARG A 282 -12.36 20.80 5.89
C ARG A 282 -10.97 20.70 5.27
N ALA A 283 -10.08 19.97 5.93
CA ALA A 283 -8.85 19.45 5.37
C ALA A 283 -8.99 17.96 5.07
N THR A 284 -8.41 17.52 3.96
CA THR A 284 -8.29 16.10 3.60
C THR A 284 -6.83 15.77 3.32
N LEU A 285 -6.31 14.70 3.92
CA LEU A 285 -4.98 14.19 3.68
C LEU A 285 -5.06 12.78 3.10
N ASP A 286 -4.57 12.60 1.88
CA ASP A 286 -4.42 11.27 1.29
C ASP A 286 -2.98 10.79 1.51
N LEU A 287 -2.84 9.64 2.14
CA LEU A 287 -1.57 8.95 2.34
C LEU A 287 -1.50 7.76 1.40
N THR A 288 -0.54 7.78 0.47
CA THR A 288 -0.28 6.70 -0.47
C THR A 288 1.01 5.98 -0.09
N LEU A 289 0.94 4.66 0.03
CA LEU A 289 2.11 3.81 0.19
C LEU A 289 2.14 2.73 -0.89
N ARG A 290 3.34 2.47 -1.42
CA ARG A 290 3.58 1.53 -2.51
C ARG A 290 4.52 0.43 -2.07
N ARG A 291 4.38 -0.78 -2.61
CA ARG A 291 5.32 -1.87 -2.38
C ARG A 291 6.72 -1.40 -2.76
N GLY A 292 7.71 -1.74 -1.92
CA GLY A 292 9.10 -1.36 -2.16
C GLY A 292 9.47 0.07 -1.80
N SER A 293 8.54 1.00 -1.62
CA SER A 293 8.87 2.40 -1.31
C SER A 293 9.55 2.58 0.05
N ARG A 294 10.54 3.48 0.13
CA ARG A 294 11.15 4.01 1.38
C ARG A 294 10.52 5.33 1.84
N PHE A 295 9.44 5.75 1.19
CA PHE A 295 8.68 6.94 1.52
C PHE A 295 7.18 6.70 1.43
N VAL A 296 6.43 7.45 2.22
CA VAL A 296 4.99 7.65 2.07
C VAL A 296 4.75 8.94 1.28
N GLU A 297 3.79 8.92 0.38
CA GLU A 297 3.33 10.11 -0.34
C GLU A 297 2.13 10.71 0.39
N GLY A 298 2.09 12.03 0.50
CA GLY A 298 0.99 12.77 1.07
C GLY A 298 0.41 13.77 0.07
N TYR A 299 -0.91 13.94 0.08
CA TYR A 299 -1.59 15.01 -0.62
C TYR A 299 -2.60 15.67 0.32
N LEU A 300 -2.27 16.87 0.78
CA LEU A 300 -3.10 17.66 1.69
C LEU A 300 -3.88 18.69 0.87
N GLN A 301 -5.19 18.75 1.11
CA GLN A 301 -6.08 19.73 0.49
C GLN A 301 -6.96 20.42 1.53
N THR A 302 -7.34 21.66 1.22
CA THR A 302 -8.23 22.51 2.01
C THR A 302 -9.17 23.31 1.09
N GLY A 303 -10.29 23.81 1.62
CA GLY A 303 -11.27 24.57 0.85
C GLY A 303 -10.89 26.04 0.59
N THR A 304 -9.92 26.58 1.33
CA THR A 304 -9.51 27.98 1.26
C THR A 304 -7.99 28.08 1.29
N SER A 305 -7.44 29.11 0.66
CA SER A 305 -5.99 29.35 0.64
C SER A 305 -5.44 29.50 2.06
N ALA A 306 -4.42 28.71 2.40
CA ALA A 306 -3.78 28.71 3.70
C ALA A 306 -2.28 28.38 3.58
N THR A 307 -1.58 28.37 4.71
CA THR A 307 -0.21 27.84 4.78
C THR A 307 -0.26 26.37 5.12
N LEU A 308 0.14 25.53 4.17
CA LEU A 308 0.12 24.08 4.27
C LEU A 308 1.54 23.55 4.52
N ALA A 309 1.70 22.58 5.42
CA ALA A 309 3.02 22.05 5.75
C ALA A 309 3.00 20.57 6.14
N ALA A 310 4.13 19.90 5.89
CA ALA A 310 4.46 18.58 6.43
C ALA A 310 5.92 18.62 6.91
N TYR A 311 6.13 18.51 8.23
CA TYR A 311 7.43 18.76 8.85
C TYR A 311 7.67 17.90 10.09
N ARG A 312 8.94 17.71 10.47
CA ARG A 312 9.31 16.97 11.69
C ARG A 312 8.74 17.67 12.93
N SER A 313 8.19 16.89 13.86
CA SER A 313 7.69 17.45 15.13
C SER A 313 8.82 18.03 15.97
N SER A 314 9.98 17.36 16.00
CA SER A 314 11.22 17.82 16.61
C SER A 314 12.15 18.44 15.57
N LEU A 315 12.84 19.53 15.92
CA LEU A 315 13.88 20.12 15.08
C LEU A 315 14.99 19.11 14.80
N GLU A 316 15.30 18.91 13.53
CA GLU A 316 16.46 18.14 13.07
C GLU A 316 17.19 18.97 12.01
N THR A 317 18.47 19.27 12.25
CA THR A 317 19.29 20.12 11.36
C THR A 317 19.29 19.53 9.96
N ASN A 318 18.97 20.36 8.96
CA ASN A 318 18.72 19.91 7.61
C ASN A 318 19.29 20.87 6.57
N THR A 319 19.60 20.28 5.41
CA THR A 319 20.02 21.01 4.24
C THR A 319 18.85 21.07 3.26
N SER A 320 18.52 22.29 2.84
CA SER A 320 17.48 22.51 1.84
C SER A 320 18.07 22.38 0.44
N PHE A 321 17.57 21.41 -0.30
CA PHE A 321 17.70 21.33 -1.76
C PHE A 321 16.33 21.66 -2.38
N ALA A 322 15.58 22.61 -1.81
CA ALA A 322 14.22 22.91 -2.23
C ALA A 322 14.14 23.34 -3.71
N ALA A 323 15.16 24.00 -4.24
CA ALA A 323 15.29 24.28 -5.68
C ALA A 323 15.43 23.03 -6.56
N SER A 324 15.67 21.86 -5.95
CA SER A 324 15.75 20.53 -6.57
C SER A 324 14.67 19.57 -6.06
N GLY A 325 13.69 20.07 -5.31
CA GLY A 325 12.50 19.32 -4.91
C GLY A 325 12.56 18.57 -3.57
N TYR A 326 13.58 18.75 -2.73
CA TYR A 326 13.66 18.03 -1.45
C TYR A 326 14.49 18.71 -0.34
N VAL A 327 14.37 18.19 0.88
CA VAL A 327 15.08 18.55 2.11
C VAL A 327 15.55 17.26 2.78
N VAL A 328 16.74 17.27 3.36
CA VAL A 328 17.34 16.08 3.98
C VAL A 328 18.09 16.48 5.26
N ALA A 329 18.11 15.60 6.26
CA ALA A 329 18.95 15.79 7.45
C ALA A 329 20.43 15.97 7.07
N THR A 330 21.12 16.87 7.76
CA THR A 330 22.55 17.13 7.51
C THR A 330 23.43 15.98 8.02
N SER A 331 23.08 15.41 9.17
CA SER A 331 23.80 14.32 9.84
C SER A 331 22.93 13.08 9.94
N ASP A 332 23.60 11.93 10.07
CA ASP A 332 22.92 10.66 10.33
C ASP A 332 22.35 10.69 11.76
N ASP A 333 21.19 10.08 11.96
CA ASP A 333 20.61 9.87 13.28
C ASP A 333 21.31 8.71 14.01
N ALA A 334 20.84 8.40 15.22
CA ALA A 334 21.41 7.34 16.05
C ALA A 334 21.37 5.95 15.37
N ASP A 335 20.50 5.77 14.38
CA ASP A 335 20.33 4.53 13.62
C ASP A 335 21.10 4.55 12.29
N GLY A 336 21.92 5.59 12.06
CA GLY A 336 22.72 5.76 10.85
C GLY A 336 21.90 6.21 9.64
N ASN A 337 20.68 6.73 9.83
CA ASN A 337 19.78 7.12 8.75
C ASN A 337 19.61 8.64 8.66
N LYS A 338 19.07 9.11 7.54
CA LYS A 338 18.65 10.51 7.38
C LYS A 338 17.18 10.58 7.04
N PHE A 339 16.44 11.52 7.63
CA PHE A 339 15.13 11.84 7.07
C PHE A 339 15.31 12.51 5.71
N ALA A 340 14.39 12.26 4.80
CA ALA A 340 14.27 13.00 3.56
C ALA A 340 12.78 13.30 3.30
N ALA A 341 12.49 14.50 2.82
CA ALA A 341 11.13 14.89 2.46
C ALA A 341 11.17 15.88 1.29
N GLY A 342 10.09 16.00 0.55
CA GLY A 342 10.04 16.91 -0.59
C GLY A 342 8.66 17.01 -1.19
N SER A 343 8.58 17.64 -2.35
CA SER A 343 7.35 17.86 -3.13
C SER A 343 7.72 17.90 -4.60
N ALA A 344 6.78 17.58 -5.50
CA ALA A 344 6.96 17.82 -6.92
C ALA A 344 6.70 19.30 -7.26
N ARG A 345 5.99 20.03 -6.40
CA ARG A 345 5.66 21.44 -6.59
C ARG A 345 6.62 22.33 -5.81
N SER A 346 6.73 23.59 -6.20
CA SER A 346 7.54 24.57 -5.47
C SER A 346 7.10 24.69 -4.01
N PHE A 347 8.10 24.76 -3.11
CA PHE A 347 7.91 24.85 -1.66
C PHE A 347 9.11 25.55 -1.00
N THR A 348 8.95 25.95 0.26
CA THR A 348 10.02 26.42 1.13
C THR A 348 10.35 25.34 2.16
N ALA A 349 11.63 25.17 2.49
CA ALA A 349 12.02 24.21 3.53
C ALA A 349 11.53 24.68 4.90
N HIS A 350 10.96 23.76 5.66
CA HIS A 350 10.57 24.03 7.04
C HIS A 350 11.79 23.96 7.97
N THR A 351 11.92 24.87 8.94
CA THR A 351 13.08 24.93 9.86
C THR A 351 13.33 23.60 10.59
N ASN A 352 12.27 22.93 11.06
CA ASN A 352 12.38 21.62 11.72
C ASN A 352 12.76 20.47 10.77
N GLY A 353 12.74 20.68 9.46
CA GLY A 353 12.84 19.64 8.43
C GLY A 353 11.48 19.31 7.82
N GLY A 354 11.40 19.31 6.49
CA GLY A 354 10.16 19.09 5.74
C GLY A 354 9.82 20.22 4.78
N VAL A 355 8.57 20.29 4.35
CA VAL A 355 8.08 21.21 3.33
C VAL A 355 6.97 22.11 3.87
N ILE A 356 6.97 23.38 3.43
CA ILE A 356 5.91 24.34 3.69
C ILE A 356 5.58 25.13 2.42
N LYS A 357 4.29 25.39 2.21
CA LYS A 357 3.77 26.17 1.08
C LYS A 357 2.74 27.16 1.58
N SER A 358 3.03 28.44 1.42
CA SER A 358 2.11 29.53 1.77
C SER A 358 1.08 29.76 0.67
N SER A 359 -0.07 30.31 1.06
CA SER A 359 -1.13 30.75 0.15
C SER A 359 -1.56 29.68 -0.87
N ALA A 360 -1.80 28.46 -0.39
CA ALA A 360 -2.17 27.32 -1.21
C ALA A 360 -3.44 26.62 -0.68
N THR A 361 -4.23 26.06 -1.59
CA THR A 361 -5.35 25.17 -1.25
C THR A 361 -4.94 23.70 -1.22
N SER A 362 -3.76 23.36 -1.78
CA SER A 362 -3.22 22.00 -1.76
C SER A 362 -1.70 21.98 -1.76
N ILE A 363 -1.13 20.93 -1.16
CA ILE A 363 0.29 20.59 -1.25
C ILE A 363 0.43 19.07 -1.38
N ASP A 364 1.23 18.63 -2.35
CA ASP A 364 1.78 17.29 -2.43
C ASP A 364 3.11 17.23 -1.70
N PHE A 365 3.39 16.12 -1.05
CA PHE A 365 4.66 15.88 -0.42
C PHE A 365 5.00 14.39 -0.40
N TRP A 366 6.25 14.09 -0.06
CA TRP A 366 6.67 12.76 0.35
C TRP A 366 7.53 12.86 1.60
N ILE A 367 7.42 11.85 2.45
CA ILE A 367 8.19 11.71 3.69
C ILE A 367 8.84 10.33 3.66
N GLY A 368 10.14 10.26 3.80
CA GLY A 368 10.86 9.00 3.77
C GLY A 368 12.17 9.01 4.53
N VAL A 369 12.90 7.91 4.37
CA VAL A 369 14.21 7.68 4.98
C VAL A 369 15.25 7.44 3.90
N ALA A 370 16.37 8.15 3.97
CA ALA A 370 17.59 7.74 3.30
C ALA A 370 18.30 6.70 4.17
N ALA A 371 18.04 5.43 3.91
CA ALA A 371 18.53 4.31 4.72
C ALA A 371 20.05 4.17 4.59
N GLY A 372 20.76 4.12 5.71
CA GLY A 372 22.23 4.22 5.75
C GLY A 372 22.77 5.65 5.60
N GLY A 373 21.90 6.65 5.54
CA GLY A 373 22.25 8.06 5.70
C GLY A 373 23.29 8.52 4.69
N SER A 374 24.46 8.93 5.19
CA SER A 374 25.59 9.38 4.36
C SER A 374 26.23 8.27 3.54
N SER A 375 26.01 7.01 3.92
CA SER A 375 26.46 5.80 3.20
C SER A 375 25.32 5.09 2.48
N ALA A 376 24.20 5.78 2.23
CA ALA A 376 23.06 5.20 1.55
C ALA A 376 23.46 4.64 0.18
N ILE A 377 23.06 3.39 -0.07
CA ILE A 377 23.25 2.76 -1.37
C ILE A 377 22.43 3.47 -2.44
N SER A 378 22.86 3.39 -3.70
CA SER A 378 22.09 3.97 -4.80
C SER A 378 20.67 3.37 -4.84
N GLY A 379 19.69 4.25 -4.88
CA GLY A 379 18.27 3.93 -4.77
C GLY A 379 17.68 4.27 -3.41
N ASP A 380 18.49 4.34 -2.36
CA ASP A 380 18.08 4.76 -1.02
C ASP A 380 18.65 6.13 -0.62
N ALA A 381 19.52 6.75 -1.42
CA ALA A 381 19.94 8.13 -1.20
C ALA A 381 18.75 9.11 -1.41
N ALA A 382 18.72 10.23 -0.66
CA ALA A 382 17.62 11.20 -0.71
C ALA A 382 17.29 11.69 -2.15
N THR A 383 18.32 11.92 -2.96
CA THR A 383 18.23 12.27 -4.38
C THR A 383 17.49 11.21 -5.20
N ASP A 384 17.75 9.93 -4.94
CA ASP A 384 17.13 8.79 -5.61
C ASP A 384 15.67 8.63 -5.17
N LEU A 385 15.37 8.78 -3.87
CA LEU A 385 13.99 8.75 -3.36
C LEU A 385 13.13 9.84 -4.00
N ARG A 386 13.68 11.04 -4.12
CA ARG A 386 13.04 12.16 -4.82
C ARG A 386 12.79 11.85 -6.30
N ASN A 387 13.75 11.21 -6.98
CA ASN A 387 13.57 10.78 -8.37
C ASN A 387 12.50 9.68 -8.51
N GLN A 388 12.49 8.72 -7.58
CA GLN A 388 11.49 7.66 -7.50
C GLN A 388 10.09 8.23 -7.28
N TYR A 389 9.92 9.19 -6.36
CA TYR A 389 8.66 9.89 -6.11
C TYR A 389 8.10 10.57 -7.37
N VAL A 390 8.97 11.31 -8.08
CA VAL A 390 8.61 12.04 -9.30
C VAL A 390 8.12 11.10 -10.41
N ALA A 391 8.69 9.90 -10.52
CA ALA A 391 8.33 8.92 -11.55
C ALA A 391 7.59 7.67 -11.03
N CYS A 392 6.95 7.75 -9.86
CA CYS A 392 6.04 6.72 -9.36
C CYS A 392 4.83 6.58 -10.30
N MET A 393 4.74 5.44 -10.99
CA MET A 393 3.61 5.17 -11.89
C MET A 393 2.46 4.48 -11.16
N PRO A 394 1.20 4.80 -11.49
CA PRO A 394 0.08 3.92 -11.24
C PRO A 394 0.37 2.51 -11.77
N GLU A 395 0.10 1.51 -10.92
CA GLU A 395 0.25 0.10 -11.25
C GLU A 395 -1.11 -0.58 -11.21
N ALA A 396 -1.31 -1.51 -12.14
CA ALA A 396 -2.35 -2.54 -12.08
C ALA A 396 -1.75 -3.85 -12.56
N VAL A 397 -1.98 -4.93 -11.83
CA VAL A 397 -1.42 -6.25 -12.13
C VAL A 397 -2.48 -7.13 -12.79
N TYR A 398 -2.09 -7.84 -13.85
CA TYR A 398 -2.95 -8.74 -14.59
C TYR A 398 -2.26 -10.08 -14.82
N GLY A 399 -3.02 -11.17 -14.83
CA GLY A 399 -2.51 -12.47 -15.26
C GLY A 399 -2.47 -12.57 -16.79
N VAL A 400 -1.35 -13.05 -17.32
CA VAL A 400 -1.09 -13.26 -18.74
C VAL A 400 -0.62 -14.70 -18.91
N ARG A 401 -1.31 -15.48 -19.74
CA ARG A 401 -0.85 -16.85 -20.04
C ARG A 401 0.49 -16.80 -20.78
N ARG A 402 1.42 -17.70 -20.40
CA ARG A 402 2.73 -17.82 -21.04
C ARG A 402 2.64 -18.32 -22.48
#